data_AF-A0A9J6DBK4-F1
#
_entry.id   AF-A0A9J6DBK4-F1
#
_cell.length_a   1.000
_cell.length_b   1.000
_cell.length_c   1.000
_cell.angle_alpha   90.00
_cell.angle_beta   90.00
_cell.angle_gamma   90.00
#
_symmetry.space_group_name_H-M   'P 1'
#
loop_
_entity.id
_entity.type
_entity.pdbx_description
1 polymer ?
#
loop_
_entity_poly.entity_id
_entity_poly.type
_entity_poly.pdbx_seq_one_letter_code
_entity_poly.pdbx_strand_id
1 'polypeptide(L)'
;MLTSPDWTCPVLVREKLTGSHKLQNRIIRAVNDPPHGPTSAPGIVPWKPRRYVPVSEAGLVDFCHHLEKKRLASYLLHEYSRDEAVTRVVNSSEIHILFWLEPVTVSENPKDDCSGDDQSRELGGFPDYFDEKSEKLAEQSHNIPEQVQLAMQWLKRGSFVLGAHVRGGDGGIAVAYGFHNSVKDPPNEAPDEDVLRNLSISYANHHPEMKKGTSSCPGGRLGGFPGGVINAAAWKKRPGLMQDYAYVREGTLTVDIAISCCRIPSEGTLRKLWKENKDAIIHLLSQVQRAVRGYVKGPDGTHIPGALLTVRERNVGFRSTDQGEFWRLLQPGSYTFVVSAKGYLPTAVRVSVPEHAQHDAPLAIVMRPSLYPIKILPIDSYSTEKTQPKKRDSSTDTASADSVVAGYGWFMLLPTLALWVIAA
;
A
#
# COMPACT_ATOMS: atom_id res chain seq x y z
N MET A 1 8.60 -19.49 31.66
CA MET A 1 9.43 -18.42 31.05
C MET A 1 8.76 -18.05 29.74
N LEU A 2 8.55 -16.76 29.45
CA LEU A 2 7.92 -16.31 28.21
C LEU A 2 8.76 -15.26 27.48
N THR A 3 8.41 -15.04 26.23
CA THR A 3 9.23 -14.46 25.17
C THR A 3 8.83 -13.01 24.85
N SER A 4 9.76 -12.24 24.28
CA SER A 4 9.44 -10.97 23.61
C SER A 4 9.07 -11.22 22.15
N PRO A 5 7.96 -10.66 21.64
CA PRO A 5 7.58 -10.78 20.24
C PRO A 5 8.29 -9.73 19.36
N ASP A 6 8.29 -9.98 18.06
CA ASP A 6 8.81 -9.08 17.04
C ASP A 6 7.95 -7.80 16.88
N TRP A 7 8.50 -6.83 16.14
CA TRP A 7 7.91 -5.50 15.94
C TRP A 7 7.64 -5.21 14.46
N THR A 8 6.48 -5.63 13.97
CA THR A 8 5.89 -5.17 12.71
C THR A 8 4.53 -4.50 13.00
N CYS A 9 4.34 -3.29 12.49
CA CYS A 9 3.16 -2.47 12.79
C CYS A 9 2.65 -1.74 11.54
N PRO A 10 1.84 -2.39 10.69
CA PRO A 10 1.16 -1.73 9.58
C PRO A 10 0.06 -0.76 10.05
N VAL A 11 0.20 0.50 9.64
CA VAL A 11 -0.79 1.57 9.80
C VAL A 11 -1.40 1.86 8.43
N LEU A 12 -2.71 1.68 8.28
CA LEU A 12 -3.44 1.94 7.02
C LEU A 12 -4.51 3.02 7.23
N VAL A 13 -4.64 3.92 6.25
CA VAL A 13 -5.50 5.10 6.34
C VAL A 13 -6.27 5.32 5.04
N ARG A 14 -7.51 5.79 5.19
CA ARG A 14 -8.34 6.36 4.12
C ARG A 14 -8.94 7.69 4.54
N GLU A 15 -9.19 8.58 3.59
CA GLU A 15 -9.88 9.84 3.83
C GLU A 15 -11.40 9.61 3.99
N LYS A 16 -12.11 10.53 4.66
CA LYS A 16 -13.57 10.54 4.77
C LYS A 16 -14.16 11.50 3.74
N LEU A 17 -15.13 11.03 2.94
CA LEU A 17 -15.96 11.92 2.12
C LEU A 17 -17.16 12.45 2.92
N THR A 18 -17.46 13.73 2.75
CA THR A 18 -18.54 14.42 3.48
C THR A 18 -19.90 14.14 2.81
N GLY A 19 -20.67 13.23 3.41
CA GLY A 19 -22.04 12.92 2.94
C GLY A 19 -22.84 11.97 3.85
N SER A 20 -22.18 11.16 4.68
CA SER A 20 -22.86 10.24 5.61
C SER A 20 -23.54 10.97 6.78
N HIS A 21 -24.81 11.33 6.59
CA HIS A 21 -25.67 11.96 7.60
C HIS A 21 -26.14 11.01 8.73
N LYS A 22 -25.30 10.06 9.16
CA LYS A 22 -25.55 9.16 10.30
C LYS A 22 -24.37 9.11 11.28
N LEU A 23 -24.31 10.13 12.13
CA LEU A 23 -23.53 10.24 13.38
C LEU A 23 -21.99 10.12 13.27
N GLN A 24 -21.30 10.99 14.03
CA GLN A 24 -19.86 11.20 13.98
C GLN A 24 -19.05 10.06 14.63
N ASN A 25 -19.08 8.86 14.06
CA ASN A 25 -18.17 7.78 14.45
C ASN A 25 -16.73 8.10 13.98
N ARG A 26 -16.00 8.85 14.81
CA ARG A 26 -14.57 9.15 14.65
C ARG A 26 -13.77 7.89 15.00
N ILE A 27 -13.51 7.05 13.99
CA ILE A 27 -12.95 5.72 14.18
C ILE A 27 -11.42 5.73 14.07
N ILE A 28 -10.77 5.40 15.20
CA ILE A 28 -9.42 4.82 15.24
C ILE A 28 -9.59 3.34 15.58
N ARG A 29 -9.23 2.42 14.69
CA ARG A 29 -9.24 0.97 14.99
C ARG A 29 -7.83 0.54 15.40
N ALA A 30 -7.63 0.26 16.67
CA ALA A 30 -6.56 -0.64 17.09
C ALA A 30 -7.05 -2.08 16.88
N VAL A 31 -6.42 -2.81 15.97
CA VAL A 31 -6.72 -4.22 15.69
C VAL A 31 -5.60 -5.05 16.30
N ASN A 32 -5.92 -5.84 17.32
CA ASN A 32 -5.00 -6.81 17.92
C ASN A 32 -5.19 -8.22 17.34
N ASP A 33 -6.42 -8.53 16.91
CA ASP A 33 -6.80 -9.78 16.24
C ASP A 33 -7.79 -9.48 15.11
N PRO A 34 -7.78 -10.24 14.00
CA PRO A 34 -8.75 -10.11 12.92
C PRO A 34 -10.18 -10.49 13.39
N PRO A 35 -11.24 -9.83 12.87
CA PRO A 35 -12.61 -10.07 13.31
C PRO A 35 -13.13 -11.45 12.86
N HIS A 36 -13.34 -12.35 13.82
CA HIS A 36 -13.90 -13.69 13.56
C HIS A 36 -15.35 -13.65 13.02
N GLY A 37 -15.54 -14.25 11.84
CA GLY A 37 -16.82 -14.82 11.41
C GLY A 37 -17.90 -13.84 10.91
N PRO A 38 -18.86 -14.33 10.10
CA PRO A 38 -19.99 -13.53 9.64
C PRO A 38 -21.14 -13.53 10.66
N THR A 39 -21.49 -12.36 11.18
CA THR A 39 -22.81 -12.11 11.80
C THR A 39 -23.65 -11.21 10.90
N SER A 40 -24.93 -11.55 10.76
CA SER A 40 -25.76 -11.13 9.64
C SER A 40 -26.55 -9.83 9.90
N ALA A 41 -26.07 -8.75 9.26
CA ALA A 41 -26.86 -7.56 8.93
C ALA A 41 -27.45 -6.79 10.16
N PRO A 42 -28.37 -5.81 10.02
CA PRO A 42 -27.98 -4.45 10.36
C PRO A 42 -28.70 -3.91 11.62
N GLY A 43 -27.94 -3.73 12.70
CA GLY A 43 -28.42 -3.07 13.92
C GLY A 43 -27.39 -2.10 14.49
N ILE A 44 -27.74 -0.81 14.59
CA ILE A 44 -26.93 0.18 15.33
C ILE A 44 -27.15 -0.06 16.82
N VAL A 45 -26.20 -0.70 17.49
CA VAL A 45 -26.19 -0.86 18.94
C VAL A 45 -25.13 0.05 19.56
N PRO A 46 -25.49 1.10 20.31
CA PRO A 46 -24.51 1.94 21.00
C PRO A 46 -23.91 1.16 22.17
N TRP A 47 -22.61 0.84 22.08
CA TRP A 47 -21.91 0.02 23.07
C TRP A 47 -21.73 0.76 24.40
N LYS A 48 -22.59 0.45 25.38
CA LYS A 48 -22.24 0.60 26.80
C LYS A 48 -21.15 -0.43 27.17
N PRO A 49 -20.17 -0.07 28.02
CA PRO A 49 -19.12 -1.00 28.42
C PRO A 49 -19.68 -2.13 29.28
N ARG A 50 -19.49 -3.38 28.85
CA ARG A 50 -19.65 -4.56 29.72
C ARG A 50 -18.26 -5.04 30.16
N ARG A 51 -18.03 -5.13 31.47
CA ARG A 51 -16.88 -5.84 32.05
C ARG A 51 -17.09 -7.35 31.89
N TYR A 52 -16.04 -8.12 31.62
CA TYR A 52 -16.02 -9.57 31.82
C TYR A 52 -14.60 -10.06 32.20
N VAL A 53 -14.54 -10.76 33.34
CA VAL A 53 -13.42 -11.39 34.10
C VAL A 53 -14.15 -12.37 35.08
N PRO A 54 -13.67 -13.58 35.50
CA PRO A 54 -12.32 -14.17 35.51
C PRO A 54 -12.11 -15.17 34.32
N VAL A 55 -11.35 -16.28 34.29
CA VAL A 55 -10.77 -17.27 35.25
C VAL A 55 -9.56 -17.98 34.58
N SER A 56 -8.43 -18.35 35.20
CA SER A 56 -7.70 -17.90 36.41
C SER A 56 -6.23 -18.37 36.37
N GLU A 57 -5.41 -17.87 37.30
CA GLU A 57 -4.14 -18.44 37.82
C GLU A 57 -3.29 -19.42 36.97
N ALA A 58 -2.38 -18.86 36.16
CA ALA A 58 -0.96 -19.22 36.20
C ALA A 58 -0.15 -17.96 35.83
N GLY A 59 0.86 -17.60 36.63
CA GLY A 59 1.45 -16.26 36.56
C GLY A 59 2.34 -16.01 35.34
N LEU A 60 2.01 -14.99 34.53
CA LEU A 60 2.94 -14.21 33.71
C LEU A 60 2.31 -12.89 33.23
N VAL A 61 2.26 -11.93 34.15
CA VAL A 61 2.07 -10.50 33.87
C VAL A 61 3.47 -9.88 33.66
N ASP A 62 3.55 -8.81 32.86
CA ASP A 62 4.76 -8.11 32.41
C ASP A 62 5.67 -8.99 31.50
N PHE A 63 6.12 -8.51 30.33
CA PHE A 63 6.87 -7.27 30.17
C PHE A 63 6.46 -6.41 28.94
N CYS A 64 5.66 -6.93 28.01
CA CYS A 64 5.36 -6.25 26.72
C CYS A 64 4.11 -5.35 26.72
N HIS A 65 3.44 -5.15 27.86
CA HIS A 65 2.02 -4.77 27.88
C HIS A 65 1.73 -3.27 28.08
N HIS A 66 2.71 -2.43 28.45
CA HIS A 66 2.40 -1.13 29.07
C HIS A 66 2.85 0.17 28.37
N LEU A 67 3.98 0.23 27.64
CA LEU A 67 4.62 1.52 27.33
C LEU A 67 4.73 1.94 25.86
N GLU A 68 4.55 1.02 24.91
CA GLU A 68 5.03 1.20 23.53
C GLU A 68 3.92 1.07 22.48
N LYS A 69 3.30 -0.10 22.34
CA LYS A 69 2.38 -0.40 21.22
C LYS A 69 1.20 0.58 21.14
N LYS A 70 0.69 1.07 22.28
CA LYS A 70 -0.38 2.09 22.31
C LYS A 70 0.07 3.51 21.95
N ARG A 71 1.36 3.83 21.80
CA ARG A 71 1.84 5.23 21.70
C ARG A 71 1.19 6.03 20.58
N LEU A 72 1.12 5.51 19.34
CA LEU A 72 0.48 6.27 18.26
C LEU A 72 -1.01 6.50 18.52
N ALA A 73 -1.75 5.46 18.93
CA ALA A 73 -3.17 5.59 19.25
C ALA A 73 -3.43 6.54 20.43
N SER A 74 -2.66 6.42 21.52
CA SER A 74 -2.75 7.29 22.68
C SER A 74 -2.33 8.73 22.38
N TYR A 75 -1.33 8.95 21.52
CA TYR A 75 -0.91 10.29 21.07
C TYR A 75 -1.99 10.94 20.21
N LEU A 76 -2.52 10.22 19.21
CA LEU A 76 -3.64 10.68 18.38
C LEU A 76 -4.88 11.03 19.21
N LEU A 77 -5.13 10.33 20.33
CA LEU A 77 -6.23 10.62 21.25
C LEU A 77 -5.92 11.74 22.26
N HIS A 78 -4.67 11.88 22.70
CA HIS A 78 -4.26 12.85 23.72
C HIS A 78 -4.05 14.26 23.14
N GLU A 79 -3.51 14.35 21.92
CA GLU A 79 -3.33 15.63 21.21
C GLU A 79 -4.53 16.02 20.34
N TYR A 80 -5.58 15.20 20.30
CA TYR A 80 -6.83 15.58 19.65
C TYR A 80 -7.44 16.81 20.31
N SER A 81 -7.78 17.82 19.50
CA SER A 81 -8.18 19.17 19.95
C SER A 81 -7.10 19.95 20.71
N ARG A 82 -5.82 19.58 20.57
CA ARG A 82 -4.66 20.32 21.13
C ARG A 82 -3.61 20.64 20.05
N ASP A 83 -3.20 19.62 19.30
CA ASP A 83 -2.36 19.77 18.12
C ASP A 83 -3.24 19.86 16.87
N GLU A 84 -3.02 20.88 16.04
CA GLU A 84 -3.88 21.14 14.88
C GLU A 84 -3.69 20.08 13.78
N ALA A 85 -2.46 19.59 13.56
CA ALA A 85 -2.17 18.58 12.54
C ALA A 85 -2.77 17.22 12.89
N VAL A 86 -2.60 16.77 14.14
CA VAL A 86 -3.27 15.57 14.69
C VAL A 86 -4.78 15.72 14.58
N THR A 87 -5.34 16.86 14.99
CA THR A 87 -6.78 17.12 14.94
C THR A 87 -7.31 17.08 13.49
N ARG A 88 -6.57 17.68 12.54
CA ARG A 88 -6.90 17.65 11.12
C ARG A 88 -6.91 16.23 10.57
N VAL A 89 -5.87 15.43 10.85
CA VAL A 89 -5.74 14.03 10.41
C VAL A 89 -6.84 13.12 10.98
N VAL A 90 -7.14 13.23 12.28
CA VAL A 90 -8.22 12.43 12.92
C VAL A 90 -9.61 12.85 12.43
N ASN A 91 -9.81 14.13 12.12
CA ASN A 91 -11.05 14.62 11.51
C ASN A 91 -11.20 14.17 10.06
N SER A 92 -10.16 14.30 9.23
CA SER A 92 -10.21 13.99 7.80
C SER A 92 -10.29 12.50 7.49
N SER A 93 -9.74 11.62 8.35
CA SER A 93 -9.39 10.25 7.93
C SER A 93 -9.89 9.16 8.88
N GLU A 94 -10.16 7.95 8.38
CA GLU A 94 -10.33 6.74 9.21
C GLU A 94 -8.97 6.04 9.30
N ILE A 95 -8.51 5.79 10.54
CA ILE A 95 -7.15 5.32 10.83
C ILE A 95 -7.22 3.92 11.43
N HIS A 96 -6.60 2.95 10.75
CA HIS A 96 -6.48 1.59 11.24
C HIS A 96 -5.02 1.32 11.60
N ILE A 97 -4.77 0.90 12.83
CA ILE A 97 -3.47 0.48 13.33
C ILE A 97 -3.58 -1.00 13.65
N LEU A 98 -2.92 -1.84 12.85
CA LEU A 98 -2.88 -3.29 13.04
C LEU A 98 -1.60 -3.64 13.80
N PHE A 99 -1.76 -4.15 15.02
CA PHE A 99 -0.66 -4.63 15.84
C PHE A 99 -0.45 -6.11 15.54
N TRP A 100 0.24 -6.40 14.44
CA TRP A 100 0.53 -7.78 14.08
C TRP A 100 1.49 -8.42 15.09
N LEU A 101 1.23 -9.68 15.43
CA LEU A 101 2.05 -10.47 16.34
C LEU A 101 2.36 -11.80 15.67
N GLU A 102 3.58 -11.97 15.18
CA GLU A 102 4.04 -13.29 14.74
C GLU A 102 4.37 -14.17 15.95
N PRO A 103 3.92 -15.44 15.99
CA PRO A 103 4.30 -16.40 17.02
C PRO A 103 5.74 -16.89 16.77
N VAL A 104 6.70 -16.10 17.24
CA VAL A 104 8.14 -16.39 17.10
C VAL A 104 8.54 -17.58 17.99
N THR A 105 9.06 -18.63 17.35
CA THR A 105 9.94 -19.61 18.01
C THR A 105 11.28 -18.94 18.33
N VAL A 106 11.60 -18.88 19.62
CA VAL A 106 12.72 -18.07 20.16
C VAL A 106 13.96 -18.92 20.39
N SER A 107 15.10 -18.44 19.87
CA SER A 107 16.44 -18.85 20.30
C SER A 107 16.78 -18.22 21.66
N GLU A 108 17.55 -18.92 22.49
CA GLU A 108 17.51 -18.78 23.96
C GLU A 108 17.96 -17.44 24.58
N ASN A 109 18.35 -16.45 23.78
CA ASN A 109 18.59 -15.06 24.22
C ASN A 109 17.92 -14.04 23.28
N PRO A 110 16.69 -13.57 23.56
CA PRO A 110 15.99 -12.57 22.76
C PRO A 110 16.33 -11.11 23.16
N LYS A 111 17.39 -10.89 23.95
CA LYS A 111 17.82 -9.54 24.35
C LYS A 111 18.70 -8.95 23.25
N ASP A 112 18.25 -7.81 22.73
CA ASP A 112 18.99 -6.94 21.80
C ASP A 112 19.47 -7.68 20.53
N ASP A 113 18.52 -8.18 19.73
CA ASP A 113 18.85 -8.74 18.41
C ASP A 113 19.21 -7.64 17.39
N CYS A 114 20.46 -7.20 17.54
CA CYS A 114 21.29 -6.54 16.56
C CYS A 114 22.25 -7.57 15.90
N SER A 115 22.06 -8.87 16.12
CA SER A 115 23.04 -9.95 15.91
C SER A 115 23.18 -10.43 14.45
N GLY A 116 22.75 -9.62 13.49
CA GLY A 116 23.09 -9.80 12.07
C GLY A 116 22.43 -10.96 11.34
N ASP A 117 21.54 -11.75 11.97
CA ASP A 117 20.75 -12.74 11.25
C ASP A 117 19.70 -12.01 10.40
N ASP A 118 19.94 -11.99 9.08
CA ASP A 118 19.49 -10.92 8.18
C ASP A 118 18.06 -11.14 7.69
N GLN A 119 17.09 -11.28 8.60
CA GLN A 119 15.68 -11.50 8.27
C GLN A 119 14.74 -10.75 9.23
N SER A 120 14.21 -9.61 8.80
CA SER A 120 13.00 -9.05 9.41
C SER A 120 11.84 -10.03 9.18
N ARG A 121 11.26 -10.57 10.25
CA ARG A 121 10.09 -11.46 10.17
C ARG A 121 8.84 -10.61 9.93
N GLU A 122 8.48 -10.53 8.66
CA GLU A 122 7.28 -9.88 8.15
C GLU A 122 6.26 -10.96 7.75
N LEU A 123 4.98 -10.62 7.79
CA LEU A 123 3.91 -11.51 7.38
C LEU A 123 4.01 -11.78 5.86
N GLY A 124 4.73 -12.83 5.52
CA GLY A 124 4.91 -13.34 4.16
C GLY A 124 3.86 -14.38 3.79
N GLY A 125 3.96 -14.90 2.56
CA GLY A 125 3.01 -15.86 2.02
C GLY A 125 1.77 -15.24 1.38
N PHE A 126 1.78 -13.92 1.12
CA PHE A 126 0.84 -13.31 0.19
C PHE A 126 1.13 -13.78 -1.24
N PRO A 127 0.12 -13.79 -2.13
CA PRO A 127 0.31 -14.07 -3.55
C PRO A 127 1.30 -13.08 -4.18
N ASP A 128 2.43 -13.59 -4.69
CA ASP A 128 3.49 -12.75 -5.23
C ASP A 128 3.25 -12.41 -6.70
N TYR A 129 3.11 -11.11 -7.00
CA TYR A 129 2.81 -10.60 -8.34
C TYR A 129 3.86 -10.95 -9.41
N PHE A 130 5.07 -11.31 -9.00
CA PHE A 130 6.17 -11.66 -9.89
C PHE A 130 6.33 -13.18 -10.09
N ASP A 131 5.60 -14.01 -9.35
CA ASP A 131 5.48 -15.45 -9.57
C ASP A 131 4.03 -15.86 -9.94
N GLU A 132 3.80 -16.11 -11.22
CA GLU A 132 2.50 -16.58 -11.69
C GLU A 132 2.07 -17.93 -11.09
N LYS A 133 3.00 -18.73 -10.55
CA LYS A 133 2.66 -19.96 -9.85
C LYS A 133 2.06 -19.64 -8.48
N SER A 134 2.64 -18.69 -7.74
CA SER A 134 2.09 -18.14 -6.49
C SER A 134 0.68 -17.57 -6.72
N GLU A 135 0.47 -16.74 -7.75
CA GLU A 135 -0.86 -16.20 -8.06
C GLU A 135 -1.89 -17.29 -8.39
N LYS A 136 -1.54 -18.25 -9.25
CA LYS A 136 -2.46 -19.34 -9.64
C LYS A 136 -2.73 -20.31 -8.49
N LEU A 137 -1.76 -20.58 -7.61
CA LEU A 137 -1.97 -21.37 -6.39
C LEU A 137 -2.86 -20.64 -5.37
N ALA A 138 -2.79 -19.31 -5.31
CA ALA A 138 -3.67 -18.51 -4.46
C ALA A 138 -5.13 -18.50 -4.94
N GLU A 139 -5.36 -18.54 -6.24
CA GLU A 139 -6.70 -18.68 -6.83
C GLU A 139 -7.28 -20.10 -6.66
N GLN A 140 -6.43 -21.12 -6.52
CA GLN A 140 -6.82 -22.53 -6.60
C GLN A 140 -6.77 -23.31 -5.27
N SER A 141 -6.15 -22.78 -4.21
CA SER A 141 -5.87 -23.55 -2.99
C SER A 141 -6.26 -22.86 -1.67
N HIS A 142 -6.59 -23.67 -0.67
CA HIS A 142 -6.69 -23.23 0.73
C HIS A 142 -5.31 -23.14 1.43
N ASN A 143 -4.21 -23.15 0.68
CA ASN A 143 -2.84 -23.26 1.24
C ASN A 143 -2.19 -21.90 1.56
N ILE A 144 -2.95 -20.80 1.47
CA ILE A 144 -2.58 -19.49 2.02
C ILE A 144 -2.77 -19.55 3.55
N PRO A 145 -1.81 -19.11 4.39
CA PRO A 145 -2.00 -19.06 5.84
C PRO A 145 -3.27 -18.29 6.25
N GLU A 146 -4.01 -18.76 7.25
CA GLU A 146 -5.26 -18.12 7.73
C GLU A 146 -5.04 -16.62 8.04
N GLN A 147 -3.89 -16.34 8.66
CA GLN A 147 -3.38 -15.00 8.96
C GLN A 147 -3.38 -14.09 7.72
N VAL A 148 -2.81 -14.59 6.62
CA VAL A 148 -2.70 -13.88 5.34
C VAL A 148 -4.09 -13.75 4.70
N GLN A 149 -4.92 -14.80 4.72
CA GLN A 149 -6.30 -14.74 4.22
C GLN A 149 -7.13 -13.65 4.93
N LEU A 150 -6.95 -13.50 6.24
CA LEU A 150 -7.64 -12.49 7.04
C LEU A 150 -7.10 -11.07 6.78
N ALA A 151 -5.79 -10.93 6.56
CA ALA A 151 -5.19 -9.66 6.12
C ALA A 151 -5.67 -9.25 4.71
N MET A 152 -5.72 -10.19 3.75
CA MET A 152 -6.29 -9.98 2.41
C MET A 152 -7.75 -9.52 2.47
N GLN A 153 -8.58 -10.17 3.30
CA GLN A 153 -9.97 -9.76 3.52
C GLN A 153 -10.09 -8.37 4.16
N TRP A 154 -9.20 -8.03 5.08
CA TRP A 154 -9.17 -6.72 5.75
C TRP A 154 -8.77 -5.59 4.82
N LEU A 155 -7.72 -5.77 4.00
CA LEU A 155 -7.30 -4.83 2.96
C LEU A 155 -8.48 -4.50 2.02
N LYS A 156 -9.10 -5.55 1.46
CA LYS A 156 -10.22 -5.46 0.53
C LYS A 156 -11.45 -4.76 1.10
N ARG A 157 -11.82 -5.05 2.37
CA ARG A 157 -12.94 -4.39 3.06
C ARG A 157 -12.62 -2.97 3.52
N GLY A 158 -11.35 -2.63 3.70
CA GLY A 158 -10.92 -1.30 4.12
C GLY A 158 -10.96 -0.28 2.99
N SER A 159 -10.65 -0.68 1.76
CA SER A 159 -10.44 0.25 0.64
C SER A 159 -9.44 1.34 1.00
N PHE A 160 -8.27 0.92 1.50
CA PHE A 160 -7.24 1.81 2.01
C PHE A 160 -6.52 2.57 0.90
N VAL A 161 -6.10 3.80 1.20
CA VAL A 161 -5.51 4.73 0.22
C VAL A 161 -4.00 4.83 0.43
N LEU A 162 -3.58 4.92 1.69
CA LEU A 162 -2.21 5.07 2.12
C LEU A 162 -1.89 4.07 3.22
N GLY A 163 -0.73 3.41 3.12
CA GLY A 163 -0.20 2.48 4.10
C GLY A 163 1.23 2.79 4.51
N ALA A 164 1.55 2.47 5.76
CA ALA A 164 2.89 2.57 6.33
C ALA A 164 3.17 1.29 7.13
N HIS A 165 4.05 0.43 6.62
CA HIS A 165 4.55 -0.73 7.36
C HIS A 165 5.76 -0.29 8.19
N VAL A 166 5.71 -0.43 9.51
CA VAL A 166 6.80 -0.02 10.42
C VAL A 166 7.50 -1.25 11.00
N ARG A 167 8.83 -1.32 10.88
CA ARG A 167 9.68 -2.45 11.31
C ARG A 167 11.07 -2.02 11.77
N GLY A 168 11.82 -2.95 12.36
CA GLY A 168 13.27 -2.86 12.58
C GLY A 168 14.03 -3.97 11.83
N GLY A 169 15.34 -3.79 11.59
CA GLY A 169 16.22 -4.79 10.99
C GLY A 169 16.96 -4.31 9.72
N ASP A 170 17.43 -5.28 8.92
CA ASP A 170 18.17 -5.10 7.66
C ASP A 170 19.39 -4.15 7.72
N GLY A 171 19.94 -3.90 8.91
CA GLY A 171 21.14 -3.09 9.11
C GLY A 171 21.01 -1.63 8.65
N GLY A 172 19.80 -1.07 8.60
CA GLY A 172 19.55 0.26 8.04
C GLY A 172 18.44 1.05 8.74
N ILE A 173 18.43 2.37 8.52
CA ILE A 173 17.30 3.24 8.84
C ILE A 173 16.92 4.06 7.59
N ALA A 174 15.79 3.72 6.97
CA ALA A 174 15.34 4.28 5.71
C ALA A 174 13.87 3.96 5.45
N VAL A 175 13.27 4.67 4.49
CA VAL A 175 11.98 4.31 3.91
C VAL A 175 12.17 3.61 2.57
N ALA A 176 11.83 2.32 2.54
CA ALA A 176 11.76 1.49 1.36
C ALA A 176 10.42 1.70 0.62
N TYR A 177 10.48 1.74 -0.72
CA TYR A 177 9.31 2.04 -1.56
C TYR A 177 9.31 1.28 -2.89
N GLY A 178 8.17 1.31 -3.59
CA GLY A 178 8.00 0.56 -4.84
C GLY A 178 7.78 -0.92 -4.55
N PHE A 179 8.12 -1.78 -5.51
CA PHE A 179 8.00 -3.22 -5.34
C PHE A 179 9.13 -3.79 -4.48
N HIS A 180 8.76 -4.71 -3.58
CA HIS A 180 9.66 -5.41 -2.68
C HIS A 180 10.35 -6.59 -3.36
N ASN A 181 9.73 -7.16 -4.41
CA ASN A 181 10.32 -8.21 -5.24
C ASN A 181 10.64 -7.71 -6.67
N SER A 182 11.40 -8.48 -7.46
CA SER A 182 11.58 -8.26 -8.90
C SER A 182 12.11 -9.50 -9.63
N VAL A 183 11.57 -9.75 -10.84
CA VAL A 183 12.10 -10.76 -11.79
C VAL A 183 13.44 -10.32 -12.40
N LYS A 184 13.66 -9.01 -12.54
CA LYS A 184 14.88 -8.41 -13.15
C LYS A 184 15.88 -7.99 -12.08
N ASP A 185 17.05 -7.53 -12.49
CA ASP A 185 17.98 -6.86 -11.57
C ASP A 185 17.35 -5.54 -11.08
N PRO A 186 17.42 -5.22 -9.77
CA PRO A 186 16.84 -3.99 -9.22
C PRO A 186 17.56 -2.70 -9.69
N PRO A 187 16.92 -1.52 -9.61
CA PRO A 187 15.62 -1.24 -8.99
C PRO A 187 14.41 -1.78 -9.76
N ASN A 188 13.28 -1.89 -9.07
CA ASN A 188 12.00 -2.25 -9.66
C ASN A 188 10.96 -1.15 -9.41
N GLU A 189 10.83 -0.26 -10.38
CA GLU A 189 9.92 0.89 -10.30
C GLU A 189 8.46 0.43 -10.38
N ALA A 190 7.61 1.04 -9.56
CA ALA A 190 6.18 0.81 -9.58
C ALA A 190 5.49 1.79 -10.56
N PRO A 191 4.30 1.46 -11.11
CA PRO A 191 3.50 2.42 -11.89
C PRO A 191 3.13 3.74 -11.18
N ASP A 192 3.33 3.82 -9.86
CA ASP A 192 3.21 5.04 -9.05
C ASP A 192 4.51 5.37 -8.28
N GLU A 193 5.67 5.06 -8.86
CA GLU A 193 7.01 5.40 -8.36
C GLU A 193 7.12 6.87 -7.92
N ASP A 194 6.55 7.79 -8.69
CA ASP A 194 6.47 9.23 -8.37
C ASP A 194 5.74 9.53 -7.05
N VAL A 195 4.66 8.81 -6.78
CA VAL A 195 3.86 8.97 -5.56
C VAL A 195 4.56 8.28 -4.38
N LEU A 196 4.96 7.02 -4.55
CA LEU A 196 5.60 6.22 -3.50
C LEU A 196 6.93 6.81 -3.04
N ARG A 197 7.77 7.26 -3.97
CA ARG A 197 9.05 7.91 -3.67
C ARG A 197 8.85 9.25 -2.96
N ASN A 198 7.87 10.06 -3.37
CA ASN A 198 7.54 11.31 -2.69
C ASN A 198 6.96 11.10 -1.29
N LEU A 199 6.08 10.11 -1.08
CA LEU A 199 5.57 9.73 0.25
C LEU A 199 6.72 9.35 1.18
N SER A 200 7.69 8.59 0.66
CA SER A 200 8.88 8.16 1.39
C SER A 200 9.81 9.33 1.75
N ILE A 201 10.07 10.23 0.79
CA ILE A 201 10.85 11.45 1.03
C ILE A 201 10.14 12.37 2.03
N SER A 202 8.80 12.47 1.96
CA SER A 202 7.99 13.22 2.92
C SER A 202 8.12 12.67 4.35
N TYR A 203 8.25 11.36 4.54
CA TYR A 203 8.53 10.79 5.85
C TYR A 203 9.99 11.03 6.27
N ALA A 204 10.94 10.65 5.42
CA ALA A 204 12.37 10.70 5.71
C ALA A 204 12.85 12.11 6.09
N ASN A 205 12.37 13.16 5.39
CA ASN A 205 12.73 14.56 5.68
C ASN A 205 12.27 15.05 7.06
N HIS A 206 11.14 14.53 7.57
CA HIS A 206 10.63 14.88 8.90
C HIS A 206 11.27 14.04 10.02
N HIS A 207 11.86 12.88 9.69
CA HIS A 207 12.62 12.06 10.64
C HIS A 207 14.04 12.63 10.86
N PRO A 208 14.49 12.88 12.10
CA PRO A 208 15.73 13.62 12.36
C PRO A 208 17.01 12.90 11.90
N GLU A 209 17.05 11.56 11.96
CA GLU A 209 18.18 10.77 11.47
C GLU A 209 18.10 10.44 9.97
N MET A 210 16.99 9.84 9.46
CA MET A 210 16.87 9.44 8.05
C MET A 210 17.17 10.57 7.05
N LYS A 211 16.74 11.81 7.33
CA LYS A 211 17.01 12.98 6.46
C LYS A 211 18.50 13.27 6.22
N LYS A 212 19.41 12.74 7.04
CA LYS A 212 20.87 12.86 6.85
C LYS A 212 21.36 11.99 5.69
N GLY A 213 20.62 10.94 5.34
CA GLY A 213 20.95 9.96 4.29
C GLY A 213 22.16 9.06 4.56
N THR A 214 22.93 9.30 5.62
CA THR A 214 24.07 8.48 6.04
C THR A 214 23.61 7.25 6.84
N SER A 215 24.26 6.09 6.65
CA SER A 215 24.04 4.95 7.55
C SER A 215 24.59 5.25 8.95
N SER A 216 23.71 5.31 9.94
CA SER A 216 24.07 5.30 11.37
C SER A 216 24.21 3.88 11.94
N CYS A 217 24.12 2.85 11.09
CA CYS A 217 24.05 1.44 11.49
C CYS A 217 25.40 0.73 11.33
N PRO A 218 25.92 0.04 12.37
CA PRO A 218 27.09 -0.83 12.25
C PRO A 218 26.88 -1.91 11.18
N GLY A 219 27.85 -2.09 10.28
CA GLY A 219 27.74 -3.02 9.14
C GLY A 219 26.72 -2.63 8.06
N GLY A 220 26.01 -1.50 8.23
CA GLY A 220 25.00 -1.03 7.28
C GLY A 220 25.59 -0.59 5.93
N ARG A 221 24.71 -0.46 4.93
CA ARG A 221 25.05 -0.18 3.52
C ARG A 221 26.09 0.95 3.37
N LEU A 222 27.22 0.64 2.71
CA LEU A 222 28.23 1.63 2.33
C LEU A 222 27.60 2.73 1.45
N GLY A 223 27.84 4.00 1.82
CA GLY A 223 27.19 5.16 1.20
C GLY A 223 25.79 5.50 1.75
N GLY A 224 25.21 4.66 2.61
CA GLY A 224 23.91 4.91 3.25
C GLY A 224 22.72 4.83 2.29
N PHE A 225 21.75 5.71 2.52
CA PHE A 225 20.46 5.79 1.83
C PHE A 225 20.21 7.27 1.45
N PRO A 226 20.68 7.76 0.28
CA PRO A 226 20.56 9.18 -0.08
C PRO A 226 19.12 9.71 0.00
N GLY A 227 18.91 10.79 0.78
CA GLY A 227 17.58 11.33 1.08
C GLY A 227 16.74 10.51 2.09
N GLY A 228 17.33 9.50 2.73
CA GLY A 228 16.69 8.61 3.69
C GLY A 228 15.74 7.57 3.07
N VAL A 229 15.84 7.32 1.77
CA VAL A 229 14.91 6.48 1.00
C VAL A 229 15.61 5.52 0.06
N ILE A 230 14.96 4.43 -0.33
CA ILE A 230 15.49 3.43 -1.29
C ILE A 230 14.35 2.64 -1.97
N ASN A 231 14.55 2.21 -3.22
CA ASN A 231 13.65 1.24 -3.86
C ASN A 231 13.77 -0.11 -3.14
N ALA A 232 12.66 -0.72 -2.73
CA ALA A 232 12.64 -1.85 -1.81
C ALA A 232 13.41 -3.06 -2.35
N ALA A 233 13.14 -3.48 -3.59
CA ALA A 233 13.90 -4.54 -4.26
C ALA A 233 15.40 -4.23 -4.41
N ALA A 234 15.82 -2.96 -4.51
CA ALA A 234 17.22 -2.52 -4.61
C ALA A 234 17.96 -2.42 -3.27
N TRP A 235 17.22 -2.40 -2.15
CA TRP A 235 17.78 -2.75 -0.85
C TRP A 235 17.88 -4.27 -0.74
N LYS A 236 16.74 -4.97 -0.88
CA LYS A 236 16.62 -6.41 -0.59
C LYS A 236 15.33 -6.97 -1.18
N LYS A 237 15.45 -7.93 -2.12
CA LYS A 237 14.29 -8.63 -2.69
C LYS A 237 13.57 -9.45 -1.62
N ARG A 238 12.28 -9.19 -1.40
CA ARG A 238 11.40 -9.89 -0.45
C ARG A 238 10.08 -10.27 -1.15
N PRO A 239 9.91 -11.52 -1.60
CA PRO A 239 8.70 -11.97 -2.30
C PRO A 239 7.52 -12.20 -1.34
N GLY A 240 6.30 -12.05 -1.85
CA GLY A 240 5.07 -12.45 -1.15
C GLY A 240 4.74 -11.64 0.10
N LEU A 241 5.09 -10.35 0.13
CA LEU A 241 4.78 -9.43 1.22
C LEU A 241 3.42 -8.72 1.06
N MET A 242 2.85 -8.30 2.19
CA MET A 242 1.58 -7.56 2.23
C MET A 242 1.64 -6.24 1.44
N GLN A 243 2.79 -5.55 1.46
CA GLN A 243 2.99 -4.25 0.82
C GLN A 243 2.70 -4.30 -0.68
N ASP A 244 3.33 -5.24 -1.40
CA ASP A 244 3.16 -5.43 -2.84
C ASP A 244 1.75 -5.94 -3.17
N TYR A 245 1.20 -6.85 -2.36
CA TYR A 245 -0.17 -7.34 -2.52
C TYR A 245 -1.22 -6.21 -2.39
N ALA A 246 -1.11 -5.38 -1.36
CA ALA A 246 -2.04 -4.28 -1.10
C ALA A 246 -2.05 -3.25 -2.23
N TYR A 247 -0.87 -2.97 -2.80
CA TYR A 247 -0.71 -2.09 -3.95
C TYR A 247 -1.31 -2.69 -5.23
N VAL A 248 -0.99 -3.95 -5.57
CA VAL A 248 -1.42 -4.60 -6.82
C VAL A 248 -2.90 -4.97 -6.82
N ARG A 249 -3.42 -5.55 -5.74
CA ARG A 249 -4.76 -6.16 -5.73
C ARG A 249 -5.86 -5.22 -5.23
N GLU A 250 -5.53 -4.26 -4.37
CA GLU A 250 -6.52 -3.33 -3.78
C GLU A 250 -6.20 -1.83 -4.09
N GLY A 251 -5.04 -1.53 -4.69
CA GLY A 251 -4.64 -0.18 -5.10
C GLY A 251 -4.06 0.70 -3.98
N THR A 252 -3.79 0.14 -2.80
CA THR A 252 -3.30 0.84 -1.61
C THR A 252 -1.80 1.15 -1.71
N LEU A 253 -1.45 2.43 -1.73
CA LEU A 253 -0.06 2.87 -1.81
C LEU A 253 0.62 2.68 -0.44
N THR A 254 1.51 1.72 -0.32
CA THR A 254 2.17 1.35 0.95
C THR A 254 3.67 1.62 0.90
N VAL A 255 4.21 2.27 1.94
CA VAL A 255 5.66 2.43 2.16
C VAL A 255 6.13 1.56 3.32
N ASP A 256 7.39 1.12 3.29
CA ASP A 256 8.01 0.25 4.29
C ASP A 256 9.12 1.01 5.04
N ILE A 257 8.99 1.13 6.36
CA ILE A 257 9.76 2.07 7.18
C ILE A 257 10.60 1.27 8.19
N ALA A 258 11.90 1.20 7.93
CA ALA A 258 12.87 0.63 8.85
C ALA A 258 13.33 1.70 9.85
N ILE A 259 12.83 1.62 11.09
CA ILE A 259 13.08 2.66 12.13
C ILE A 259 14.31 2.39 12.99
N SER A 260 14.83 1.15 12.98
CA SER A 260 16.00 0.75 13.78
C SER A 260 16.86 -0.27 13.03
N CYS A 261 18.18 -0.11 13.15
CA CYS A 261 19.17 -1.06 12.60
C CYS A 261 18.98 -2.50 13.10
N CYS A 262 18.56 -2.64 14.36
CA CYS A 262 18.31 -3.91 15.03
C CYS A 262 16.85 -4.34 14.82
N ARG A 263 16.62 -5.66 14.72
CA ARG A 263 15.30 -6.27 14.55
C ARG A 263 14.45 -6.15 15.81
N ILE A 264 15.08 -6.31 16.97
CA ILE A 264 14.50 -6.05 18.29
C ILE A 264 15.35 -4.97 18.99
N PRO A 265 14.97 -3.68 18.91
CA PRO A 265 15.68 -2.61 19.60
C PRO A 265 15.47 -2.65 21.12
N SER A 266 16.51 -2.31 21.89
CA SER A 266 16.49 -2.40 23.37
C SER A 266 15.54 -1.38 24.00
N GLU A 267 14.92 -1.73 25.14
CA GLU A 267 13.85 -0.93 25.78
C GLU A 267 14.25 0.54 25.99
N GLY A 268 15.49 0.79 26.42
CA GLY A 268 16.02 2.13 26.64
C GLY A 268 16.04 3.02 25.38
N THR A 269 16.09 2.42 24.18
CA THR A 269 16.06 3.16 22.90
C THR A 269 14.65 3.49 22.43
N LEU A 270 13.60 2.78 22.89
CA LEU A 270 12.26 2.89 22.33
C LEU A 270 11.62 4.27 22.52
N ARG A 271 11.94 4.95 23.63
CA ARG A 271 11.54 6.36 23.87
C ARG A 271 12.19 7.33 22.88
N LYS A 272 13.45 7.06 22.47
CA LYS A 272 14.16 7.83 21.44
C LYS A 272 13.48 7.58 20.08
N LEU A 273 13.31 6.33 19.69
CA LEU A 273 12.65 5.95 18.43
C LEU A 273 11.26 6.60 18.30
N TRP A 274 10.42 6.53 19.33
CA TRP A 274 9.12 7.22 19.32
C TRP A 274 9.25 8.74 19.10
N LYS A 275 10.17 9.41 19.79
CA LYS A 275 10.38 10.86 19.63
C LYS A 275 10.87 11.23 18.21
N GLU A 276 11.67 10.38 17.59
CA GLU A 276 12.21 10.60 16.24
C GLU A 276 11.18 10.31 15.13
N ASN A 277 10.28 9.36 15.36
CA ASN A 277 9.34 8.88 14.35
C ASN A 277 7.94 9.53 14.43
N LYS A 278 7.50 10.03 15.59
CA LYS A 278 6.11 10.50 15.80
C LYS A 278 5.67 11.55 14.78
N ASP A 279 6.51 12.54 14.50
CA ASP A 279 6.14 13.69 13.67
C ASP A 279 6.18 13.31 12.19
N ALA A 280 7.17 12.52 11.77
CA ALA A 280 7.22 11.92 10.45
C ALA A 280 5.99 11.03 10.15
N ILE A 281 5.49 10.29 11.15
CA ILE A 281 4.24 9.52 11.03
C ILE A 281 3.05 10.46 10.79
N ILE A 282 2.84 11.51 11.61
CA ILE A 282 1.71 12.45 11.40
C ILE A 282 1.80 13.14 10.03
N HIS A 283 3.00 13.58 9.62
CA HIS A 283 3.21 14.17 8.29
C HIS A 283 2.89 13.20 7.15
N LEU A 284 3.27 11.93 7.26
CA LEU A 284 2.90 10.90 6.27
C LEU A 284 1.39 10.65 6.27
N LEU A 285 0.75 10.46 7.44
CA LEU A 285 -0.70 10.23 7.51
C LEU A 285 -1.51 11.43 6.97
N SER A 286 -0.98 12.66 7.07
CA SER A 286 -1.59 13.84 6.46
C SER A 286 -1.59 13.82 4.93
N GLN A 287 -0.67 13.11 4.27
CA GLN A 287 -0.60 13.07 2.81
C GLN A 287 -1.86 12.49 2.17
N VAL A 288 -2.61 11.63 2.88
CA VAL A 288 -3.89 11.06 2.38
C VAL A 288 -4.93 12.14 2.01
N GLN A 289 -4.85 13.32 2.62
CA GLN A 289 -5.73 14.46 2.36
C GLN A 289 -5.54 15.06 0.95
N ARG A 290 -4.42 14.76 0.28
CA ARG A 290 -4.10 15.20 -1.09
C ARG A 290 -4.73 14.31 -2.18
N ALA A 291 -5.52 13.29 -1.82
CA ALA A 291 -6.07 12.35 -2.78
C ALA A 291 -7.09 13.01 -3.74
N VAL A 292 -7.05 12.61 -5.01
CA VAL A 292 -8.20 12.75 -5.90
C VAL A 292 -9.31 11.89 -5.32
N ARG A 293 -10.42 12.50 -4.93
CA ARG A 293 -11.51 11.86 -4.19
C ARG A 293 -12.85 12.10 -4.88
N GLY A 294 -13.75 11.13 -4.85
CA GLY A 294 -15.00 11.24 -5.60
C GLY A 294 -15.96 10.07 -5.49
N TYR A 295 -17.00 10.10 -6.34
CA TYR A 295 -18.04 9.09 -6.47
C TYR A 295 -18.17 8.60 -7.93
N VAL A 296 -18.30 7.30 -8.14
CA VAL A 296 -18.74 6.70 -9.40
C VAL A 296 -20.26 6.51 -9.34
N LYS A 297 -20.99 7.01 -10.36
CA LYS A 297 -22.46 7.09 -10.35
C LYS A 297 -23.12 6.70 -11.68
N GLY A 298 -24.37 6.25 -11.62
CA GLY A 298 -25.26 6.12 -12.76
C GLY A 298 -25.88 7.47 -13.18
N PRO A 299 -26.57 7.55 -14.34
CA PRO A 299 -27.18 8.79 -14.82
C PRO A 299 -28.32 9.33 -13.94
N ASP A 300 -28.94 8.44 -13.17
CA ASP A 300 -29.97 8.71 -12.16
C ASP A 300 -29.39 9.14 -10.80
N GLY A 301 -28.06 9.24 -10.69
CA GLY A 301 -27.36 9.57 -9.45
C GLY A 301 -27.15 8.39 -8.49
N THR A 302 -27.57 7.17 -8.85
CA THR A 302 -27.25 5.95 -8.08
C THR A 302 -25.75 5.77 -7.95
N HIS A 303 -25.28 5.24 -6.82
CA HIS A 303 -23.85 5.01 -6.59
C HIS A 303 -23.46 3.63 -7.16
N ILE A 304 -22.34 3.55 -7.87
CA ILE A 304 -21.87 2.32 -8.53
C ILE A 304 -20.75 1.66 -7.69
N PRO A 305 -21.03 0.58 -6.94
CA PRO A 305 -20.04 -0.06 -6.08
C PRO A 305 -19.09 -0.97 -6.86
N GLY A 306 -17.86 -1.11 -6.36
CA GLY A 306 -16.86 -2.06 -6.88
C GLY A 306 -16.35 -1.77 -8.30
N ALA A 307 -16.71 -0.62 -8.89
CA ALA A 307 -16.23 -0.17 -10.19
C ALA A 307 -14.70 -0.14 -10.19
N LEU A 308 -14.09 -0.63 -11.27
CA LEU A 308 -12.66 -0.61 -11.46
C LEU A 308 -12.26 0.77 -12.01
N LEU A 309 -11.32 1.43 -11.35
CA LEU A 309 -10.64 2.62 -11.84
C LEU A 309 -9.18 2.28 -12.13
N THR A 310 -8.66 2.70 -13.27
CA THR A 310 -7.21 2.76 -13.55
C THR A 310 -6.84 4.18 -13.96
N VAL A 311 -5.58 4.56 -13.74
CA VAL A 311 -5.01 5.77 -14.35
C VAL A 311 -4.35 5.35 -15.66
N ARG A 312 -4.64 6.03 -16.77
CA ARG A 312 -3.98 5.78 -18.06
C ARG A 312 -2.46 5.85 -17.87
N GLU A 313 -1.75 4.94 -18.53
CA GLU A 313 -0.29 4.73 -18.43
C GLU A 313 0.21 4.24 -17.05
N ARG A 314 -0.68 3.96 -16.07
CA ARG A 314 -0.35 3.26 -14.83
C ARG A 314 -1.06 1.90 -14.78
N ASN A 315 -0.31 0.82 -14.92
CA ASN A 315 -0.85 -0.56 -15.01
C ASN A 315 -1.22 -1.17 -13.64
N VAL A 316 -1.71 -0.34 -12.71
CA VAL A 316 -2.29 -0.73 -11.41
C VAL A 316 -3.61 0.02 -11.22
N GLY A 317 -4.63 -0.70 -10.78
CA GLY A 317 -5.98 -0.20 -10.57
C GLY A 317 -6.38 -0.12 -9.10
N PHE A 318 -7.53 0.49 -8.86
CA PHE A 318 -8.17 0.63 -7.56
C PHE A 318 -9.69 0.53 -7.76
N ARG A 319 -10.46 0.40 -6.66
CA ARG A 319 -11.92 0.20 -6.73
C ARG A 319 -12.70 1.28 -6.02
N SER A 320 -13.94 1.48 -6.48
CA SER A 320 -14.93 2.20 -5.68
C SER A 320 -15.50 1.33 -4.55
N THR A 321 -15.84 1.93 -3.42
CA THR A 321 -16.42 1.25 -2.24
C THR A 321 -17.83 0.72 -2.51
N ASP A 322 -18.43 0.04 -1.52
CA ASP A 322 -19.87 -0.29 -1.50
C ASP A 322 -20.80 0.95 -1.59
N GLN A 323 -20.26 2.17 -1.44
CA GLN A 323 -20.96 3.45 -1.63
C GLN A 323 -20.49 4.19 -2.88
N GLY A 324 -19.80 3.53 -3.81
CA GLY A 324 -19.29 4.12 -5.04
C GLY A 324 -18.17 5.16 -4.82
N GLU A 325 -17.66 5.31 -3.60
CA GLU A 325 -16.61 6.27 -3.26
C GLU A 325 -15.25 5.80 -3.76
N PHE A 326 -14.39 6.70 -4.22
CA PHE A 326 -13.02 6.38 -4.58
C PHE A 326 -12.04 7.46 -4.09
N TRP A 327 -10.79 7.05 -3.91
CA TRP A 327 -9.65 7.93 -3.61
C TRP A 327 -8.42 7.43 -4.37
N ARG A 328 -7.57 8.35 -4.85
CA ARG A 328 -6.25 8.03 -5.39
C ARG A 328 -5.26 9.16 -5.12
N LEU A 329 -4.14 8.84 -4.45
CA LEU A 329 -3.01 9.76 -4.34
C LEU A 329 -2.24 9.81 -5.66
N LEU A 330 -1.91 11.02 -6.08
CA LEU A 330 -1.17 11.37 -7.30
C LEU A 330 -0.31 12.60 -7.00
N GLN A 331 0.72 12.84 -7.80
CA GLN A 331 1.43 14.12 -7.76
C GLN A 331 0.67 15.20 -8.53
N PRO A 332 1.03 16.49 -8.39
CA PRO A 332 0.47 17.56 -9.22
C PRO A 332 0.67 17.26 -10.71
N GLY A 333 -0.37 17.43 -11.52
CA GLY A 333 -0.33 17.05 -12.93
C GLY A 333 -1.71 16.82 -13.55
N SER A 334 -1.72 16.39 -14.81
CA SER A 334 -2.94 16.05 -15.57
C SER A 334 -2.99 14.57 -15.91
N TYR A 335 -4.09 13.92 -15.57
CA TYR A 335 -4.29 12.48 -15.67
C TYR A 335 -5.58 12.15 -16.42
N THR A 336 -5.69 10.92 -16.91
CA THR A 336 -6.97 10.37 -17.42
C THR A 336 -7.31 9.12 -16.63
N PHE A 337 -8.42 9.13 -15.92
CA PHE A 337 -8.97 7.96 -15.23
C PHE A 337 -9.81 7.17 -16.24
N VAL A 338 -9.66 5.85 -16.28
CA VAL A 338 -10.49 4.94 -17.05
C VAL A 338 -11.30 4.11 -16.06
N VAL A 339 -12.63 4.22 -16.14
CA VAL A 339 -13.55 3.60 -15.18
C VAL A 339 -14.41 2.55 -15.89
N SER A 340 -14.48 1.35 -15.32
CA SER A 340 -15.22 0.19 -15.86
C SER A 340 -16.10 -0.45 -14.78
N ALA A 341 -17.39 -0.63 -15.08
CA ALA A 341 -18.36 -1.22 -14.16
C ALA A 341 -19.35 -2.15 -14.88
N LYS A 342 -19.91 -3.13 -14.17
CA LYS A 342 -20.77 -4.15 -14.78
C LYS A 342 -22.09 -3.53 -15.21
N GLY A 343 -22.43 -3.62 -16.49
CA GLY A 343 -23.62 -2.99 -17.07
C GLY A 343 -23.43 -1.51 -17.43
N TYR A 344 -22.19 -1.00 -17.45
CA TYR A 344 -21.87 0.37 -17.84
C TYR A 344 -20.73 0.40 -18.86
N LEU A 345 -20.82 1.30 -19.84
CA LEU A 345 -19.78 1.56 -20.84
C LEU A 345 -18.51 2.11 -20.16
N PRO A 346 -17.29 1.67 -20.57
CA PRO A 346 -16.05 2.22 -20.04
C PRO A 346 -15.98 3.72 -20.28
N THR A 347 -15.70 4.47 -19.21
CA THR A 347 -15.77 5.93 -19.20
C THR A 347 -14.40 6.51 -18.88
N ALA A 348 -13.87 7.34 -19.79
CA ALA A 348 -12.61 8.06 -19.60
C ALA A 348 -12.86 9.49 -19.11
N VAL A 349 -12.21 9.91 -18.03
CA VAL A 349 -12.38 11.22 -17.40
C VAL A 349 -11.02 11.89 -17.21
N ARG A 350 -10.86 13.13 -17.65
CA ARG A 350 -9.67 13.93 -17.36
C ARG A 350 -9.73 14.47 -15.92
N VAL A 351 -8.61 14.39 -15.22
CA VAL A 351 -8.45 14.83 -13.84
C VAL A 351 -7.21 15.71 -13.76
N SER A 352 -7.31 16.89 -13.15
CA SER A 352 -6.17 17.77 -12.88
C SER A 352 -5.93 17.82 -11.38
N VAL A 353 -4.71 17.52 -10.96
CA VAL A 353 -4.26 17.56 -9.56
C VAL A 353 -3.46 18.84 -9.36
N PRO A 354 -3.91 19.79 -8.52
CA PRO A 354 -3.25 21.07 -8.32
C PRO A 354 -1.98 20.93 -7.46
N GLU A 355 -1.09 21.93 -7.54
CA GLU A 355 0.22 21.90 -6.86
C GLU A 355 0.15 22.28 -5.38
N HIS A 356 -0.74 23.20 -5.01
CA HIS A 356 -0.81 23.79 -3.66
C HIS A 356 -2.23 23.79 -3.06
N ALA A 357 -3.25 23.38 -3.81
CA ALA A 357 -4.63 23.30 -3.35
C ALA A 357 -5.02 21.86 -2.99
N GLN A 358 -6.06 21.70 -2.19
CA GLN A 358 -6.69 20.40 -1.94
C GLN A 358 -7.87 20.19 -2.91
N HIS A 359 -8.35 18.95 -3.08
CA HIS A 359 -9.59 18.71 -3.82
C HIS A 359 -10.81 19.06 -2.95
N ASP A 360 -11.12 20.37 -2.87
CA ASP A 360 -12.20 20.92 -2.05
C ASP A 360 -13.56 20.27 -2.33
N ALA A 361 -13.87 20.04 -3.61
CA ALA A 361 -15.07 19.33 -4.05
C ALA A 361 -14.74 17.89 -4.54
N PRO A 362 -15.55 16.88 -4.20
CA PRO A 362 -15.38 15.51 -4.71
C PRO A 362 -15.83 15.39 -6.17
N LEU A 363 -15.06 14.65 -6.97
CA LEU A 363 -15.37 14.41 -8.39
C LEU A 363 -16.57 13.45 -8.55
N ALA A 364 -17.50 13.77 -9.44
CA ALA A 364 -18.60 12.88 -9.82
C ALA A 364 -18.34 12.25 -11.21
N ILE A 365 -18.02 10.96 -11.25
CA ILE A 365 -17.84 10.19 -12.49
C ILE A 365 -19.17 9.52 -12.84
N VAL A 366 -19.92 10.11 -13.77
CA VAL A 366 -21.20 9.56 -14.26
C VAL A 366 -20.95 8.60 -15.42
N MET A 367 -21.26 7.32 -15.21
CA MET A 367 -21.12 6.27 -16.23
C MET A 367 -22.42 6.09 -17.02
N ARG A 368 -22.29 5.75 -18.31
CA ARG A 368 -23.43 5.45 -19.19
C ARG A 368 -23.77 3.96 -19.15
N PRO A 369 -25.04 3.54 -18.99
CA PRO A 369 -25.43 2.13 -19.06
C PRO A 369 -25.03 1.47 -20.38
N SER A 370 -24.75 0.17 -20.32
CA SER A 370 -24.46 -0.68 -21.48
C SER A 370 -25.57 -1.72 -21.66
N LEU A 371 -26.11 -1.82 -22.88
CA LEU A 371 -27.05 -2.87 -23.28
C LEU A 371 -26.37 -4.25 -23.44
N TYR A 372 -25.04 -4.29 -23.50
CA TYR A 372 -24.25 -5.51 -23.67
C TYR A 372 -23.42 -5.83 -22.41
N PRO A 373 -23.22 -7.13 -22.08
CA PRO A 373 -22.43 -7.53 -20.93
C PRO A 373 -20.94 -7.21 -21.15
N ILE A 374 -20.37 -6.35 -20.30
CA ILE A 374 -18.96 -5.97 -20.38
C ILE A 374 -18.13 -6.81 -19.40
N LYS A 375 -17.12 -7.50 -19.94
CA LYS A 375 -16.14 -8.26 -19.16
C LYS A 375 -15.09 -7.31 -18.59
N ILE A 376 -15.24 -6.94 -17.32
CA ILE A 376 -14.16 -6.28 -16.56
C ILE A 376 -13.07 -7.33 -16.31
N LEU A 377 -11.81 -6.98 -16.55
CA LEU A 377 -10.67 -7.85 -16.26
C LEU A 377 -10.14 -7.58 -14.82
N PRO A 378 -9.45 -8.53 -14.17
CA PRO A 378 -8.79 -8.31 -12.89
C PRO A 378 -7.80 -7.13 -12.91
N ILE A 379 -7.49 -6.54 -11.74
CA ILE A 379 -6.62 -5.35 -11.66
C ILE A 379 -5.21 -5.67 -12.17
N ASP A 380 -4.69 -6.80 -11.72
CA ASP A 380 -3.44 -7.46 -12.09
C ASP A 380 -3.30 -7.75 -13.59
N SER A 381 -4.41 -7.94 -14.32
CA SER A 381 -4.40 -8.36 -15.72
C SER A 381 -4.04 -7.27 -16.75
N TYR A 382 -3.99 -6.00 -16.34
CA TYR A 382 -3.62 -4.88 -17.21
C TYR A 382 -2.10 -4.79 -17.48
N SER A 383 -1.31 -5.73 -16.95
CA SER A 383 0.14 -5.81 -17.13
C SER A 383 0.52 -6.71 -18.33
N THR A 384 0.14 -6.30 -19.53
CA THR A 384 0.48 -7.01 -20.78
C THR A 384 1.81 -6.58 -21.40
N GLU A 385 2.86 -6.43 -20.57
CA GLU A 385 4.24 -6.33 -21.06
C GLU A 385 5.24 -7.17 -20.23
N LYS A 386 4.80 -8.37 -19.82
CA LYS A 386 5.66 -9.45 -19.27
C LYS A 386 6.62 -9.98 -20.36
N THR A 387 7.60 -9.15 -20.73
CA THR A 387 8.60 -9.46 -21.77
C THR A 387 9.53 -10.57 -21.27
N GLN A 388 9.30 -11.80 -21.70
CA GLN A 388 10.20 -12.91 -21.43
C GLN A 388 11.57 -12.67 -22.08
N PRO A 389 12.68 -13.02 -21.41
CA PRO A 389 13.99 -12.99 -22.06
C PRO A 389 14.02 -14.05 -23.17
N LYS A 390 14.26 -13.62 -24.42
CA LYS A 390 14.61 -14.56 -25.50
C LYS A 390 15.87 -15.32 -25.07
N LYS A 391 15.77 -16.65 -24.95
CA LYS A 391 16.96 -17.50 -24.92
C LYS A 391 17.79 -17.20 -26.18
N ARG A 392 19.05 -16.82 -25.97
CA ARG A 392 20.06 -16.79 -27.04
C ARG A 392 20.68 -18.18 -27.13
N ASP A 393 19.90 -19.14 -27.63
CA ASP A 393 20.40 -20.48 -27.87
C ASP A 393 21.44 -20.43 -29.00
N SER A 394 22.63 -20.97 -28.73
CA SER A 394 23.80 -20.87 -29.60
C SER A 394 24.10 -22.19 -30.29
N SER A 395 23.69 -22.31 -31.55
CA SER A 395 24.14 -23.36 -32.47
C SER A 395 24.13 -22.84 -33.91
N THR A 396 25.23 -23.05 -34.62
CA THR A 396 25.24 -23.10 -36.09
C THR A 396 24.45 -24.36 -36.51
N ASP A 397 23.77 -24.44 -37.66
CA ASP A 397 24.35 -24.42 -39.01
C ASP A 397 23.26 -24.55 -40.09
N THR A 398 23.67 -24.27 -41.34
CA THR A 398 23.04 -24.63 -42.64
C THR A 398 21.58 -24.20 -42.94
N ALA A 399 21.32 -24.03 -44.25
CA ALA A 399 20.01 -23.68 -44.80
C ALA A 399 19.64 -24.62 -45.96
N SER A 400 18.34 -24.88 -46.11
CA SER A 400 17.73 -25.32 -47.37
C SER A 400 16.40 -24.57 -47.56
N ALA A 401 15.93 -24.49 -48.80
CA ALA A 401 14.82 -23.62 -49.20
C ALA A 401 13.49 -24.40 -49.40
N ASP A 402 12.54 -23.71 -50.05
CA ASP A 402 11.24 -24.16 -50.54
C ASP A 402 10.11 -24.33 -49.48
N SER A 403 8.89 -23.79 -49.67
CA SER A 403 8.42 -22.86 -50.72
C SER A 403 7.14 -22.09 -50.33
N VAL A 404 7.02 -20.85 -50.83
CA VAL A 404 5.85 -20.17 -51.47
C VAL A 404 4.43 -20.53 -50.94
N VAL A 405 3.56 -19.57 -50.51
CA VAL A 405 2.74 -18.66 -51.36
C VAL A 405 2.53 -17.26 -50.71
N ALA A 406 2.33 -16.25 -51.56
CA ALA A 406 2.11 -14.81 -51.27
C ALA A 406 0.75 -14.47 -50.58
N GLY A 407 0.53 -13.25 -50.08
CA GLY A 407 1.45 -12.12 -49.87
C GLY A 407 0.87 -10.73 -50.21
N TYR A 408 1.74 -9.72 -50.08
CA TYR A 408 1.57 -8.29 -50.44
C TYR A 408 0.56 -7.43 -49.63
N GLY A 409 0.78 -6.13 -49.47
CA GLY A 409 1.85 -5.29 -50.05
C GLY A 409 2.27 -4.10 -49.19
N TRP A 410 3.53 -3.68 -49.34
CA TRP A 410 4.04 -2.39 -48.87
C TRP A 410 3.71 -1.28 -49.88
N PHE A 411 3.65 -0.04 -49.40
CA PHE A 411 4.32 1.08 -50.08
C PHE A 411 4.90 2.04 -49.04
N MET A 412 6.21 2.29 -49.11
CA MET A 412 6.82 3.48 -48.53
C MET A 412 6.80 4.60 -49.58
N LEU A 413 6.71 5.86 -49.15
CA LEU A 413 7.60 6.93 -49.62
C LEU A 413 7.51 8.15 -48.68
N LEU A 414 8.67 8.68 -48.33
CA LEU A 414 8.93 9.99 -47.71
C LEU A 414 9.69 10.85 -48.74
N PRO A 415 9.96 12.16 -48.52
CA PRO A 415 9.45 13.11 -47.52
C PRO A 415 8.86 14.41 -48.13
N THR A 416 8.31 15.32 -47.32
CA THR A 416 8.27 16.78 -47.65
C THR A 416 8.12 17.67 -46.41
N LEU A 417 8.55 18.94 -46.51
CA LEU A 417 8.37 19.99 -45.49
C LEU A 417 7.07 20.78 -45.71
N ALA A 418 6.43 21.27 -44.63
CA ALA A 418 5.69 22.55 -44.61
C ALA A 418 5.48 23.06 -43.17
N LEU A 419 5.44 24.40 -43.00
CA LEU A 419 5.23 25.13 -41.73
C LEU A 419 3.77 25.62 -41.55
N TRP A 420 3.50 26.18 -40.35
CA TRP A 420 2.28 26.94 -39.94
C TRP A 420 1.04 26.07 -39.67
N VAL A 421 0.04 26.47 -38.85
CA VAL A 421 -0.43 27.81 -38.40
C VAL A 421 -0.70 27.85 -36.87
N ILE A 422 -0.84 29.06 -36.30
CA ILE A 422 -1.14 29.36 -34.88
C ILE A 422 -2.62 29.80 -34.72
N ALA A 423 -3.19 29.59 -33.52
CA ALA A 423 -4.53 30.03 -33.06
C ALA A 423 -5.74 29.27 -33.65
N ALA A 424 -6.91 29.25 -32.99
CA ALA A 424 -7.32 29.97 -31.78
C ALA A 424 -7.80 29.03 -30.65
#